data_AF-A0A101CVH7-F1
#
_entry.id   AF-A0A101CVH7-F1
#
_cell.length_a   1.000
_cell.length_b   1.000
_cell.length_c   1.000
_cell.angle_alpha   90.00
_cell.angle_beta   90.00
_cell.angle_gamma   90.00
#
_symmetry.space_group_name_H-M   'P 1'
#
loop_
_entity.id
_entity.type
_entity.pdbx_description
1 polymer ?
#
loop_
_entity_poly.entity_id
_entity_poly.type
_entity_poly.pdbx_seq_one_letter_code
_entity_poly.pdbx_strand_id
1 'polypeptide(L)'
;MKKKQLILSVSFALTVLFSILFQSIHSYEHIAKQLSEKQCHHNYNDPSGEITHQHHNYDLCYVCHFAFGSYIVPEEFAFEFHTFKTEIPYFFTHSEKVFSTPESAYLLRGPPAALVS
;
A
#
# COMPACT_ATOMS: atom_id res chain seq x y z
N MET A 1 -42.19 12.48 19.06
CA MET A 1 -41.25 12.30 17.92
C MET A 1 -40.01 13.19 18.04
N LYS A 2 -40.15 14.49 18.31
CA LYS A 2 -39.03 15.45 18.41
C LYS A 2 -37.94 15.11 19.45
N LYS A 3 -38.30 14.61 20.65
CA LYS A 3 -37.30 14.24 21.69
C LYS A 3 -36.40 13.06 21.28
N LYS A 4 -36.96 12.04 20.62
CA LYS A 4 -36.18 10.87 20.15
C LYS A 4 -35.23 11.27 19.02
N GLN A 5 -35.68 12.12 18.10
CA GLN A 5 -34.85 12.68 17.03
C GLN A 5 -33.73 13.58 17.59
N LEU A 6 -34.02 14.38 18.62
CA LEU A 6 -33.00 15.20 19.30
C LEU A 6 -31.91 14.31 19.92
N ILE A 7 -32.31 13.27 20.66
CA ILE A 7 -31.36 12.33 21.27
C ILE A 7 -30.50 11.68 20.18
N LEU A 8 -31.11 11.17 19.10
CA LEU A 8 -30.39 10.56 17.99
C LEU A 8 -29.38 11.53 17.34
N SER A 9 -29.80 12.78 17.09
CA SER A 9 -28.95 13.82 16.50
C SER A 9 -27.77 14.18 17.39
N VAL A 10 -27.99 14.31 18.71
CA VAL A 10 -26.93 14.62 19.68
C VAL A 10 -25.98 13.44 19.81
N SER A 11 -26.50 12.21 19.91
CA SER A 11 -25.68 11.00 19.91
C SER A 11 -24.79 10.90 18.68
N PHE A 12 -25.35 11.18 17.50
CA PHE A 12 -24.58 11.16 16.25
C PHE A 12 -23.46 12.21 16.25
N ALA A 13 -23.76 13.44 16.66
CA ALA A 13 -22.74 14.49 16.77
C ALA A 13 -21.62 14.12 17.75
N LEU A 14 -21.97 13.53 18.90
CA LEU A 14 -21.00 13.03 19.88
C LEU A 14 -20.13 11.90 19.32
N THR A 15 -20.70 10.96 18.59
CA THR A 15 -19.94 9.87 17.96
C THR A 15 -18.95 10.41 16.93
N VAL A 16 -19.38 11.36 16.09
CA VAL A 16 -18.49 12.01 15.11
C VAL A 16 -17.35 12.74 15.83
N LEU A 17 -17.65 13.52 16.86
CA LEU A 17 -16.65 14.23 17.65
C LEU A 17 -15.65 13.26 18.31
N PHE A 18 -16.14 12.18 18.91
CA PHE A 18 -15.29 11.16 19.53
C PHE A 18 -14.38 10.49 18.50
N SER A 19 -14.89 10.16 17.31
CA SER A 19 -14.08 9.56 16.24
C SER A 19 -12.94 10.46 15.80
N ILE A 20 -13.18 11.78 15.68
CA ILE A 20 -12.16 12.75 15.28
C ILE A 20 -11.10 12.91 16.38
N LEU A 21 -11.53 13.03 17.64
CA LEU A 21 -10.62 13.20 18.78
C LEU A 21 -9.75 11.96 19.01
N PHE A 22 -10.34 10.77 18.92
CA PHE A 22 -9.62 9.51 19.09
C PHE A 22 -8.52 9.34 18.04
N GLN A 23 -8.83 9.61 16.76
CA GLN A 23 -7.84 9.59 15.67
C GLN A 23 -6.72 10.61 15.90
N SER A 24 -7.06 11.80 16.42
CA SER A 24 -6.10 12.87 16.70
C SER A 24 -5.12 12.50 17.82
N ILE A 25 -5.63 11.90 18.91
CA ILE A 25 -4.78 11.43 20.03
C ILE A 25 -3.84 10.31 19.57
N HIS A 26 -4.33 9.33 18.82
CA HIS A 26 -3.49 8.25 18.31
C HIS A 26 -2.42 8.76 17.34
N SER A 27 -2.75 9.76 16.50
CA SER A 27 -1.77 10.41 15.64
C SER A 27 -0.66 11.11 16.42
N TYR A 28 -0.94 11.68 17.60
CA TYR A 28 0.07 12.32 18.43
C TYR A 28 1.09 11.31 18.97
N GLU A 29 0.66 10.12 19.37
CA GLU A 29 1.55 9.04 19.82
C GLU A 29 2.57 8.67 18.74
N HIS A 30 2.12 8.54 17.49
CA HIS A 30 3.01 8.27 16.35
C HIS A 30 4.02 9.40 16.13
N ILE A 31 3.59 10.66 16.18
CA ILE A 31 4.47 11.82 16.03
C ILE A 31 5.50 11.87 17.17
N ALA A 32 5.07 11.66 18.41
CA ALA A 32 5.96 11.63 19.57
C ALA A 32 7.00 10.51 19.45
N LYS A 33 6.60 9.32 19.00
CA LYS A 33 7.49 8.19 18.77
C LYS A 33 8.53 8.49 17.70
N GLN A 34 8.12 9.06 16.56
CA GLN A 34 9.02 9.51 15.49
C GLN A 34 10.05 10.54 15.98
N LEU A 35 9.60 11.54 16.75
CA LEU A 35 10.50 12.56 17.31
C LEU A 35 11.45 12.00 18.39
N SER A 36 11.05 10.93 19.08
CA SER A 36 11.88 10.27 20.09
C SER A 36 12.88 9.27 19.50
N GLU A 37 12.67 8.85 18.26
CA GLU A 37 13.54 7.90 17.59
C GLU A 37 14.88 8.56 17.25
N LYS A 38 15.98 7.84 17.52
CA LYS A 38 17.32 8.38 17.30
C LYS A 38 17.56 8.54 15.81
N GLN A 39 17.91 9.75 15.36
CA GLN A 39 18.39 9.95 14.00
C GLN A 39 19.71 9.19 13.81
N CYS A 40 19.72 8.26 12.87
CA CYS A 40 20.91 7.50 12.53
C CYS A 40 21.70 8.19 11.43
N HIS A 41 22.96 8.50 11.71
CA HIS A 41 23.91 9.02 10.73
C HIS A 41 24.73 7.87 10.15
N HIS A 42 24.38 7.43 8.94
CA HIS A 42 25.11 6.38 8.23
C HIS A 42 26.40 6.92 7.65
N ASN A 43 27.52 6.19 7.82
CA ASN A 43 28.75 6.47 7.09
C ASN A 43 28.72 5.74 5.73
N TYR A 44 28.38 6.48 4.68
CA TYR A 44 28.24 5.94 3.32
C TYR A 44 29.57 5.51 2.66
N ASN A 45 30.71 5.77 3.30
CA ASN A 45 32.03 5.42 2.79
C ASN A 45 32.54 4.05 3.30
N ASP A 46 31.77 3.34 4.12
CA ASP A 46 32.14 2.01 4.60
C ASP A 46 31.80 0.94 3.53
N PRO A 47 32.79 0.21 2.99
CA PRO A 47 32.57 -0.81 1.96
C PRO A 47 31.80 -2.04 2.48
N SER A 48 31.65 -2.21 3.80
CA SER A 48 30.89 -3.31 4.40
C SER A 48 29.41 -3.00 4.62
N GLY A 49 28.97 -1.75 4.41
CA GLY A 49 27.57 -1.33 4.48
C GLY A 49 26.93 -1.53 5.86
N GLU A 50 26.55 -0.45 6.53
CA GLU A 50 25.94 -0.55 7.86
C GLU A 50 24.43 -0.89 7.76
N ILE A 51 24.08 -2.19 7.77
CA ILE A 51 22.69 -2.66 7.87
C ILE A 51 22.30 -2.77 9.36
N THR A 52 22.31 -1.65 10.09
CA THR A 52 22.02 -1.68 11.55
C THR A 52 20.56 -1.44 11.91
N HIS A 53 19.76 -0.93 10.98
CA HIS A 53 18.32 -0.80 11.15
C HIS A 53 17.65 -0.65 9.80
N GLN A 54 16.46 -1.23 9.66
CA GLN A 54 15.58 -0.90 8.55
C GLN A 54 14.98 0.47 8.87
N HIS A 55 15.11 1.43 7.93
CA HIS A 55 14.18 2.57 7.90
C HIS A 55 12.84 1.94 7.57
N HIS A 56 12.14 1.44 8.60
CA HIS A 56 10.77 1.02 8.42
C HIS A 56 10.09 2.23 7.82
N ASN A 57 9.38 1.98 6.72
CA ASN A 57 8.51 2.92 6.08
C ASN A 57 7.47 3.33 7.14
N TYR A 58 7.80 4.36 7.91
CA TYR A 58 6.97 4.93 8.96
C TYR A 58 5.80 5.71 8.35
N ASP A 59 5.61 5.64 7.04
CA ASP A 59 4.92 6.72 6.34
C ASP A 59 3.40 6.53 6.32
N LEU A 60 2.84 5.40 6.81
CA LEU A 60 1.40 5.20 6.73
C LEU A 60 0.80 4.37 7.88
N CYS A 61 0.26 5.05 8.89
CA CYS A 61 -0.73 4.44 9.78
C CYS A 61 -2.09 4.43 9.09
N TYR A 62 -2.56 3.29 8.58
CA TYR A 62 -3.86 3.18 7.89
C TYR A 62 -5.09 3.55 8.75
N VAL A 63 -4.91 3.66 10.07
CA VAL A 63 -5.94 4.15 11.00
C VAL A 63 -5.99 5.68 11.02
N CYS A 64 -4.84 6.35 10.97
CA CYS A 64 -4.73 7.82 10.94
C CYS A 64 -4.81 8.37 9.51
N HIS A 65 -4.39 7.58 8.51
CA HIS A 65 -4.37 7.95 7.11
C HIS A 65 -5.75 7.74 6.49
N PHE A 66 -6.61 8.74 6.65
CA PHE A 66 -7.86 8.86 5.91
C PHE A 66 -7.71 9.91 4.81
N ALA A 67 -8.23 9.61 3.62
CA ALA A 67 -8.32 10.56 2.52
C ALA A 67 -9.79 10.82 2.21
N PHE A 68 -10.17 12.10 2.08
CA PHE A 68 -11.47 12.44 1.52
C PHE A 68 -11.43 12.15 0.01
N GLY A 69 -12.02 11.04 -0.39
CA GLY A 69 -12.27 10.77 -1.79
C GLY A 69 -13.45 11.59 -2.29
N SER A 70 -13.29 12.27 -3.42
CA SER A 70 -14.41 12.82 -4.18
C SER A 70 -15.15 11.67 -4.89
N TYR A 71 -15.85 10.83 -4.12
CA TYR A 71 -16.74 9.83 -4.67
C TYR A 71 -18.03 10.51 -5.09
N ILE A 72 -17.98 11.19 -6.23
CA ILE A 72 -19.18 11.67 -6.90
C ILE A 72 -19.74 10.43 -7.61
N VAL A 73 -20.69 9.75 -6.98
CA VAL A 73 -21.48 8.75 -7.70
C VAL A 73 -22.28 9.54 -8.73
N PRO A 74 -22.03 9.36 -10.04
CA PRO A 74 -22.83 10.06 -11.03
C PRO A 74 -24.27 9.56 -10.91
N GLU A 75 -25.23 10.48 -10.96
CA GLU A 75 -26.66 10.16 -10.92
C GLU A 75 -27.04 9.20 -12.06
N GLU A 76 -26.36 9.32 -13.19
CA GLU A 76 -26.43 8.39 -14.32
C GLU A 76 -25.03 7.94 -14.73
N PHE A 77 -24.75 6.64 -14.61
CA PHE A 77 -23.51 6.03 -15.10
C PHE A 77 -23.76 5.44 -16.50
N ALA A 78 -23.29 6.13 -17.54
CA ALA A 78 -23.34 5.66 -18.91
C ALA A 78 -21.91 5.48 -19.45
N PHE A 79 -21.65 4.32 -20.04
CA PHE A 79 -20.41 4.05 -20.74
C PHE A 79 -20.71 3.20 -21.97
N GLU A 80 -20.03 3.50 -23.06
CA GLU A 80 -20.19 2.79 -24.33
C GLU A 80 -18.97 1.91 -24.57
N PHE A 81 -19.19 0.61 -24.69
CA PHE A 81 -18.14 -0.30 -25.12
C PHE A 81 -17.97 -0.18 -26.64
N HIS A 82 -16.89 0.47 -27.08
CA HIS A 82 -16.47 0.38 -28.47
C HIS A 82 -15.81 -0.98 -28.71
N THR A 83 -16.52 -1.88 -29.40
CA THR A 83 -15.92 -3.10 -29.95
C THR A 83 -15.23 -2.76 -31.26
N PHE A 84 -13.90 -2.74 -31.28
CA PHE A 84 -13.14 -2.64 -32.52
C PHE A 84 -13.26 -3.97 -33.27
N LYS A 85 -13.99 -3.98 -34.38
CA LYS A 85 -14.13 -5.14 -35.29
C LYS A 85 -13.01 -5.25 -36.32
N THR A 86 -11.92 -4.52 -36.13
CA THR A 86 -10.73 -4.68 -36.95
C THR A 86 -9.91 -5.81 -36.38
N GLU A 87 -9.84 -6.92 -37.10
CA GLU A 87 -8.84 -7.94 -36.84
C GLU A 87 -7.46 -7.27 -36.85
N ILE A 88 -6.73 -7.38 -35.74
CA ILE A 88 -5.34 -6.92 -35.70
C ILE A 88 -4.58 -7.86 -36.64
N PRO A 89 -3.99 -7.38 -37.74
CA PRO A 89 -3.20 -8.25 -38.59
C PRO A 89 -1.94 -8.62 -37.79
N TYR A 90 -1.97 -9.79 -37.15
CA TYR A 90 -0.81 -10.36 -36.53
C TYR A 90 0.17 -10.77 -37.63
N PHE A 91 1.09 -9.86 -37.98
CA PHE A 91 2.22 -10.20 -38.82
C PHE A 91 3.28 -10.89 -37.95
N PHE A 92 3.07 -12.17 -37.63
CA PHE A 92 4.18 -13.00 -37.16
C PHE A 92 5.08 -13.29 -38.37
N THR A 93 6.08 -12.43 -38.59
CA THR A 93 7.06 -12.60 -39.67
C THR A 93 8.01 -13.78 -39.44
N HIS A 94 7.97 -14.40 -38.26
CA HIS A 94 8.87 -15.47 -37.86
C HIS A 94 8.08 -16.61 -37.19
N SER A 95 8.35 -17.83 -37.63
CA SER A 95 7.96 -19.05 -36.91
C SER A 95 8.58 -18.98 -35.52
N GLU A 96 7.76 -18.95 -34.48
CA GLU A 96 8.23 -19.04 -33.10
C GLU A 96 8.96 -20.38 -32.95
N LYS A 97 10.28 -20.31 -32.70
CA LYS A 97 11.08 -21.50 -32.47
C LYS A 97 10.93 -21.83 -30.99
N VAL A 98 9.99 -22.74 -30.69
CA VAL A 98 9.79 -23.24 -29.34
C VAL A 98 11.04 -24.04 -28.95
N PHE A 99 11.91 -23.42 -28.14
CA PHE A 99 13.00 -24.14 -27.50
C PHE A 99 12.45 -24.79 -26.24
N SER A 100 12.27 -26.11 -26.27
CA SER A 100 12.04 -26.89 -25.07
C SER A 100 13.30 -26.85 -24.22
N THR A 101 13.29 -26.04 -23.16
CA THR A 101 14.31 -26.16 -22.10
C THR A 101 14.13 -27.52 -21.43
N PRO A 102 15.20 -28.31 -21.23
CA PRO A 102 15.08 -29.54 -20.47
C PRO A 102 14.54 -29.22 -19.07
N GLU A 103 13.53 -30.00 -18.66
CA GLU A 103 12.80 -29.91 -17.40
C GLU A 103 13.68 -30.37 -16.23
N SER A 104 14.78 -29.66 -15.98
CA SER A 104 15.69 -29.94 -14.87
C SER A 104 16.63 -28.75 -14.65
N ALA A 105 16.09 -27.54 -14.50
CA ALA A 105 16.78 -26.54 -13.72
C ALA A 105 16.44 -26.83 -12.25
N TYR A 106 17.26 -27.63 -11.57
CA TYR A 106 17.29 -27.67 -10.11
C TYR A 106 17.75 -26.29 -9.62
N LEU A 107 16.87 -25.29 -9.73
CA LEU A 107 17.02 -24.02 -9.08
C LEU A 107 16.76 -24.29 -7.61
N LEU A 108 17.79 -24.72 -6.90
CA LEU A 108 17.86 -24.66 -5.45
C LEU A 108 17.64 -23.19 -5.08
N ARG A 109 16.37 -22.80 -4.85
CA ARG A 109 16.01 -21.53 -4.20
C ARG A 109 16.40 -21.50 -2.72
N GLY A 110 17.08 -22.54 -2.25
CA GLY A 110 17.65 -22.57 -0.92
C GLY A 110 18.86 -21.64 -0.86
N PRO A 111 19.05 -20.91 0.25
CA PRO A 111 20.31 -20.20 0.49
C PRO A 111 21.47 -21.20 0.39
N PRO A 112 22.63 -20.81 -0.18
CA PRO A 112 23.79 -21.69 -0.24
C PRO A 112 24.11 -22.16 1.17
N ALA A 113 24.06 -23.48 1.41
CA ALA A 113 24.54 -24.05 2.64
C ALA A 113 26.04 -23.77 2.69
N ALA A 114 26.43 -22.78 3.49
CA ALA A 114 27.83 -22.53 3.78
C ALA A 114 28.38 -23.80 4.42
N LEU A 115 29.20 -24.55 3.66
CA LEU A 115 30.06 -25.56 4.24
C LEU A 115 31.15 -24.80 5.00
N VAL A 116 30.96 -24.68 6.31
CA VAL A 116 32.04 -24.23 7.21
C VAL A 116 33.03 -25.39 7.30
N SER A 117 34.21 -25.18 6.72
CA SER A 117 35.43 -25.95 6.97
C SER A 117 36.14 -25.44 8.22
#